data_AF-A0A847Z5J0-F1
#
_entry.id   AF-A0A847Z5J0-F1
#
_cell.length_a   1.000
_cell.length_b   1.000
_cell.length_c   1.000
_cell.angle_alpha   90.00
_cell.angle_beta   90.00
_cell.angle_gamma   90.00
#
_symmetry.space_group_name_H-M   'P 1'
#
loop_
_entity.id
_entity.type
_entity.pdbx_description
1 polymer ?
#
loop_
_entity_poly.entity_id
_entity_poly.type
_entity_poly.pdbx_seq_one_letter_code
_entity_poly.pdbx_strand_id
1 'polypeptide(L)'
;IILAIDHNAKDNEKRSCNSVKFNNDDTLAKSSHVFTNEEVNIILNHSMQLIEKFAKEILSGVTEARPFKSSCEYCEYKNVCNFDTCFEKNKYRKIENVNKNTIIDKIKGQNNE
;
A
#
# COMPACT_ATOMS: atom_id res chain seq x y z
N ILE A 1 3.11 11.68 -1.56
CA ILE A 1 3.85 11.30 -2.79
C ILE A 1 4.34 12.53 -3.55
N ILE A 2 3.58 13.62 -3.58
CA ILE A 2 3.85 14.84 -4.36
C ILE A 2 5.33 15.26 -4.35
N LEU A 3 6.02 15.40 -3.20
CA LEU A 3 7.42 15.86 -3.22
C LEU A 3 8.44 14.90 -3.84
N ALA A 4 8.11 13.62 -3.97
CA ALA A 4 9.01 12.64 -4.59
C ALA A 4 8.86 12.59 -6.12
N ILE A 5 7.78 13.16 -6.66
CA ILE A 5 7.44 13.09 -8.10
C ILE A 5 7.40 14.50 -8.70
N ASP A 6 6.83 15.45 -7.98
CA ASP A 6 6.74 16.87 -8.32
C ASP A 6 7.84 17.65 -7.60
N HIS A 7 8.95 17.85 -8.30
CA HIS A 7 10.09 18.61 -7.81
C HIS A 7 9.78 20.11 -7.64
N ASN A 8 8.70 20.59 -8.24
CA ASN A 8 8.26 21.99 -8.14
C ASN A 8 7.22 22.20 -7.03
N ALA A 9 6.93 21.18 -6.23
CA ALA A 9 5.92 21.28 -5.17
C ALA A 9 6.25 22.28 -4.05
N LYS A 10 7.46 22.85 -4.02
CA LYS A 10 7.85 23.97 -3.15
C LYS A 10 7.79 25.35 -3.82
N ASP A 11 7.74 25.40 -5.15
CA ASP A 11 7.75 26.66 -5.91
C ASP A 11 6.32 27.21 -5.98
N ASN A 12 6.00 28.22 -5.17
CA ASN A 12 4.64 28.78 -5.11
C ASN A 12 4.10 29.30 -6.46
N GLU A 13 4.97 29.66 -7.40
CA GLU A 13 4.56 30.13 -8.73
C GLU A 13 4.33 28.98 -9.72
N LYS A 14 5.06 27.86 -9.55
CA LYS A 14 5.00 26.70 -10.47
C LYS A 14 4.32 25.47 -9.89
N ARG A 15 3.82 25.58 -8.66
CA ARG A 15 3.22 24.47 -7.95
C ARG A 15 1.87 24.11 -8.56
N SER A 16 1.79 22.87 -9.07
CA SER A 16 0.58 22.34 -9.69
C SER A 16 -0.46 21.83 -8.67
N CYS A 17 -0.01 21.46 -7.46
CA CYS A 17 -0.89 20.81 -6.48
C CYS A 17 -0.93 21.52 -5.12
N ASN A 18 -2.10 22.01 -4.71
CA ASN A 18 -2.30 22.81 -3.48
C ASN A 18 -2.48 21.98 -2.18
N SER A 19 -2.43 20.65 -2.23
CA SER A 19 -2.74 19.79 -1.07
C SER A 19 -1.59 19.65 -0.06
N VAL A 20 -0.34 19.93 -0.44
CA VAL A 20 0.82 19.93 0.47
C VAL A 20 0.87 21.23 1.28
N LYS A 21 1.09 21.12 2.58
CA LYS A 21 1.24 22.31 3.44
C LYS A 21 2.67 22.39 3.94
N PHE A 22 3.21 23.59 3.88
CA PHE A 22 4.50 23.93 4.47
C PHE A 22 4.27 24.81 5.69
N ASN A 23 5.11 24.66 6.69
CA ASN A 23 5.17 25.53 7.85
C ASN A 23 5.94 26.82 7.46
N ASN A 24 5.92 27.82 8.34
CA ASN A 24 6.61 29.10 8.11
C ASN A 24 8.15 28.96 8.00
N ASP A 25 8.72 27.84 8.44
CA ASP A 25 10.15 27.51 8.35
C ASP A 25 10.49 26.66 7.10
N ASP A 26 9.60 26.64 6.10
CA ASP A 26 9.70 25.83 4.87
C ASP A 26 9.79 24.32 5.09
N THR A 27 9.51 23.84 6.31
CA THR A 27 9.38 22.41 6.60
C THR A 27 7.98 21.89 6.24
N LEU A 28 7.87 20.58 5.99
CA LEU A 28 6.58 19.94 5.74
C LEU A 28 5.70 19.98 7.00
N ALA A 29 4.46 20.45 6.85
CA ALA A 29 3.48 20.33 7.92
C ALA A 29 3.23 18.85 8.22
N LYS A 30 3.14 18.49 9.50
CA LYS A 30 2.89 17.10 9.95
C LYS A 30 1.58 16.51 9.39
N SER A 31 0.62 17.36 9.03
CA SER A 31 -0.64 16.95 8.41
C SER A 31 -0.51 16.58 6.93
N SER A 32 0.66 16.79 6.32
CA SER A 32 0.85 16.51 4.90
C SER A 32 1.15 15.03 4.68
N HIS A 33 0.37 14.36 3.81
CA HIS A 33 0.57 12.96 3.45
C HIS A 33 1.65 12.80 2.39
N VAL A 34 2.89 13.13 2.77
CA VAL A 34 4.04 13.13 1.85
C VAL A 34 5.04 12.05 2.22
N PHE A 35 5.62 11.45 1.18
CA PHE A 35 6.68 10.45 1.29
C PHE A 35 7.96 11.07 0.74
N THR A 36 9.10 10.72 1.32
CA THR A 36 10.42 11.06 0.78
C THR A 36 10.74 10.19 -0.44
N ASN A 37 11.75 10.58 -1.23
CA ASN A 37 12.23 9.75 -2.35
C ASN A 37 12.64 8.36 -1.90
N GLU A 38 13.34 8.25 -0.77
CA GLU A 38 13.75 6.97 -0.19
C GLU A 38 12.54 6.10 0.19
N GLU A 39 11.54 6.69 0.86
CA GLU A 39 10.31 5.97 1.23
C GLU A 39 9.54 5.49 0.00
N VAL A 40 9.47 6.29 -1.07
CA VAL A 40 8.85 5.88 -2.32
C VAL A 40 9.60 4.71 -2.95
N ASN A 41 10.93 4.77 -3.01
CA ASN A 41 11.74 3.66 -3.53
C ASN A 41 11.52 2.37 -2.74
N ILE A 42 11.41 2.46 -1.41
CA ILE A 42 11.10 1.30 -0.56
C ILE A 42 9.74 0.69 -0.91
N ILE A 43 8.71 1.53 -1.08
CA ILE A 43 7.37 1.06 -1.45
C ILE A 43 7.37 0.41 -2.84
N LEU A 44 8.06 1.01 -3.81
CA LEU A 44 8.17 0.49 -5.18
C LEU A 44 8.88 -0.87 -5.21
N ASN A 45 10.01 -1.00 -4.51
CA ASN A 45 10.75 -2.26 -4.41
C ASN A 45 9.90 -3.36 -3.77
N HIS A 46 9.19 -3.05 -2.68
CA HIS A 46 8.29 -4.01 -2.04
C HIS A 46 7.14 -4.42 -2.96
N SER A 47 6.59 -3.48 -3.74
CA SER A 47 5.55 -3.77 -4.73
C SER A 47 6.06 -4.75 -5.80
N MET A 48 7.30 -4.58 -6.27
CA MET A 48 7.93 -5.51 -7.22
C MET A 48 8.11 -6.92 -6.63
N GLN A 49 8.52 -7.02 -5.36
CA GLN A 49 8.62 -8.31 -4.67
C GLN A 49 7.25 -9.00 -4.53
N LEU A 50 6.19 -8.25 -4.24
CA LEU A 50 4.83 -8.79 -4.18
C LEU A 50 4.37 -9.29 -5.56
N ILE A 51 4.67 -8.55 -6.63
CA ILE A 51 4.36 -8.98 -8.00
C ILE A 51 5.06 -10.31 -8.31
N GLU A 52 6.36 -10.42 -8.02
CA GLU A 52 7.12 -11.65 -8.25
C GLU A 52 6.55 -12.82 -7.45
N LYS A 53 6.21 -12.60 -6.17
CA LYS A 53 5.57 -13.60 -5.32
C LYS A 53 4.24 -14.07 -5.91
N PHE A 54 3.36 -13.14 -6.28
CA PHE A 54 2.06 -13.49 -6.84
C PHE A 54 2.19 -14.20 -8.20
N ALA A 55 3.15 -13.81 -9.04
CA ALA A 55 3.43 -14.52 -10.28
C ALA A 55 3.82 -15.99 -10.02
N LYS A 56 4.68 -16.26 -9.03
CA LYS A 56 5.03 -17.63 -8.62
C LYS A 56 3.82 -18.41 -8.08
N GLU A 57 2.96 -17.78 -7.27
CA GLU A 57 1.74 -18.41 -6.75
C GLU A 57 0.77 -18.77 -7.89
N ILE A 58 0.57 -17.87 -8.87
CA ILE A 58 -0.28 -18.12 -10.03
C ILE A 58 0.29 -19.28 -10.87
N LEU A 59 1.59 -19.23 -11.20
CA LEU A 59 2.24 -20.25 -12.03
C LEU A 59 2.29 -21.63 -11.35
N SER A 60 2.29 -21.67 -10.01
CA SER A 60 2.20 -22.93 -9.26
C SER A 60 0.77 -23.43 -9.06
N GLY A 61 -0.24 -22.69 -9.55
CA GLY A 61 -1.64 -23.11 -9.52
C GLY A 61 -2.34 -22.87 -8.18
N VAL A 62 -1.91 -21.88 -7.39
CA VAL A 62 -2.60 -21.51 -6.16
C VAL A 62 -3.93 -20.82 -6.49
N THR A 63 -5.06 -21.45 -6.16
CA THR A 63 -6.43 -20.94 -6.41
C THR A 63 -7.25 -20.72 -5.14
N GLU A 64 -6.63 -20.78 -3.96
CA GLU A 64 -7.31 -20.64 -2.67
C GLU A 64 -7.92 -19.23 -2.49
N ALA A 65 -9.18 -19.15 -2.08
CA ALA A 65 -9.83 -17.88 -1.76
C ALA A 65 -9.33 -17.33 -0.41
N ARG A 66 -8.58 -16.22 -0.46
CA ARG A 66 -8.05 -15.52 0.73
C ARG A 66 -8.58 -14.08 0.83
N PRO A 67 -9.90 -13.85 0.98
CA PRO A 67 -10.48 -12.51 0.99
C PRO A 67 -10.19 -11.74 2.28
N PHE A 68 -10.25 -10.41 2.21
CA PHE A 68 -10.53 -9.57 3.37
C PHE A 68 -12.00 -9.15 3.35
N LYS A 69 -12.58 -8.75 4.48
CA LYS A 69 -14.05 -8.62 4.61
C LYS A 69 -14.68 -7.74 3.51
N SER A 70 -14.08 -6.60 3.20
CA SER A 70 -14.58 -5.67 2.18
C SER A 70 -14.28 -6.10 0.73
N SER A 71 -13.37 -7.05 0.48
CA SER A 71 -13.08 -7.47 -0.91
C SER A 71 -14.24 -8.25 -1.54
N CYS A 72 -15.09 -8.87 -0.73
CA CYS A 72 -16.24 -9.63 -1.22
C CYS A 72 -17.43 -8.76 -1.63
N GLU A 73 -17.48 -7.50 -1.19
CA GLU A 73 -18.61 -6.58 -1.42
C GLU A 73 -18.84 -6.33 -2.92
N TYR A 74 -17.75 -6.16 -3.66
CA TYR A 74 -17.75 -5.86 -5.10
C TYR A 74 -17.25 -7.04 -5.95
N CYS A 75 -17.18 -8.25 -5.39
CA CYS A 75 -16.67 -9.43 -6.11
C CYS A 75 -17.76 -10.07 -6.97
N GLU A 76 -17.57 -10.04 -8.29
CA GLU A 76 -18.48 -10.69 -9.27
C GLU A 76 -18.54 -12.22 -9.11
N TYR A 77 -17.45 -12.82 -8.59
CA TYR A 77 -17.31 -14.26 -8.42
C TYR A 77 -17.77 -14.78 -7.05
N LYS A 78 -18.41 -13.94 -6.22
CA LYS A 78 -18.83 -14.32 -4.86
C LYS A 78 -19.70 -15.59 -4.83
N ASN A 79 -20.55 -15.79 -5.85
CA ASN A 79 -21.47 -16.92 -5.94
C ASN A 79 -20.80 -18.23 -6.38
N VAL A 80 -19.57 -18.18 -6.90
CA VAL A 80 -18.85 -19.38 -7.40
C VAL A 80 -17.60 -19.69 -6.60
N CYS A 81 -17.09 -18.74 -5.80
CA CYS A 81 -15.86 -18.93 -5.03
C CYS A 81 -15.99 -19.93 -3.86
N ASN A 82 -17.23 -20.26 -3.44
CA ASN A 82 -17.54 -21.15 -2.31
C ASN A 82 -16.84 -20.80 -0.99
N PHE A 83 -16.45 -19.54 -0.80
CA PHE A 83 -15.89 -19.07 0.45
C PHE A 83 -17.00 -18.93 1.50
N ASP A 84 -16.97 -19.80 2.49
CA ASP A 84 -17.93 -19.84 3.59
C ASP A 84 -17.21 -19.99 4.92
N THR A 85 -17.43 -19.04 5.84
CA THR A 85 -16.81 -19.00 7.17
C THR A 85 -17.30 -20.07 8.14
N CYS A 86 -18.33 -20.84 7.78
CA CYS A 86 -18.73 -22.04 8.53
C CYS A 86 -17.64 -23.12 8.49
N PHE A 87 -16.79 -23.12 7.45
CA PHE A 87 -15.62 -23.99 7.39
C PHE A 87 -14.42 -23.37 8.10
N GLU A 88 -13.82 -24.10 9.05
CA GLU A 88 -12.71 -23.59 9.86
C GLU A 88 -11.49 -23.12 9.06
N LYS A 89 -11.27 -23.68 7.86
CA LYS A 89 -10.17 -23.29 6.97
C LYS A 89 -10.42 -21.95 6.27
N ASN A 90 -11.68 -21.53 6.15
CA ASN A 90 -12.07 -20.30 5.48
C ASN A 90 -12.13 -19.16 6.49
N LYS A 91 -11.06 -18.37 6.57
CA LYS A 91 -10.99 -17.18 7.44
C LYS A 91 -10.67 -15.96 6.62
N TYR A 92 -11.40 -14.87 6.91
CA TYR A 92 -11.04 -13.58 6.35
C TYR A 92 -9.64 -13.16 6.84
N ARG A 93 -8.83 -12.67 5.91
CA ARG A 93 -7.60 -11.96 6.24
C ARG A 93 -7.94 -10.70 7.02
N LYS A 94 -7.34 -10.57 8.20
CA LYS A 94 -7.39 -9.32 8.98
C LYS A 94 -6.39 -8.34 8.38
N ILE A 95 -6.85 -7.14 8.04
CA ILE A 95 -5.98 -6.03 7.63
C ILE A 95 -5.84 -5.12 8.83
N GLU A 96 -4.63 -4.98 9.33
CA GLU A 96 -4.32 -4.06 10.41
C GLU A 96 -4.33 -2.62 9.89
N ASN A 97 -4.90 -1.71 10.67
CA ASN A 97 -4.76 -0.28 10.43
C ASN A 97 -3.42 0.17 11.01
N VAL A 98 -2.45 0.42 10.14
CA VAL A 98 -1.09 0.83 10.49
C VAL A 98 -0.82 2.24 9.97
N ASN A 99 -0.16 3.06 10.78
CA ASN A 99 0.24 4.40 10.36
C ASN A 99 1.40 4.34 9.34
N LYS A 100 1.65 5.47 8.68
CA LYS A 100 2.70 5.63 7.65
C LYS A 100 4.08 5.15 8.11
N ASN A 101 4.53 5.59 9.29
CA ASN A 101 5.90 5.30 9.74
C ASN A 101 6.04 3.80 10.05
N THR A 102 5.06 3.24 10.77
CA THR A 102 5.05 1.82 11.11
C THR A 102 5.01 0.92 9.89
N ILE A 103 4.27 1.27 8.82
CA ILE A 103 4.24 0.44 7.61
C ILE A 103 5.58 0.50 6.85
N ILE A 104 6.23 1.67 6.78
CA ILE A 104 7.55 1.80 6.15
C ILE A 104 8.58 0.97 6.91
N ASP A 105 8.57 1.03 8.24
CA ASP A 105 9.50 0.24 9.07
C ASP A 105 9.26 -1.27 8.92
N LYS A 106 7.99 -1.70 8.85
CA LYS A 106 7.64 -3.11 8.57
C LYS A 106 8.18 -3.56 7.20
N ILE A 107 8.04 -2.74 6.16
CA ILE A 107 8.56 -3.06 4.82
C ILE A 107 10.09 -3.13 4.83
N LYS A 108 10.77 -2.20 5.50
CA LYS A 108 12.24 -2.22 5.63
C LYS A 108 12.72 -3.49 6.35
N GLY A 109 12.05 -3.91 7.42
CA GLY A 109 12.39 -5.12 8.16
C GLY A 109 12.30 -6.40 7.32
N GLN A 110 11.33 -6.50 6.42
CA GLN A 110 11.14 -7.64 5.52
C GLN A 110 12.21 -7.76 4.41
N ASN A 111 12.93 -6.68 4.10
CA ASN A 111 13.97 -6.66 3.07
C ASN A 111 15.35 -7.11 3.59
N ASN A 112 15.49 -7.34 4.90
CA ASN A 112 16.74 -7.76 5.55
C ASN A 112 16.80 -9.26 5.85
N GLU A 113 15.87 -10.05 5.30
CA GLU A 113 15.82 -11.53 5.35
C GLU A 113 15.87 -12.08 3.92
#